data_AF-S7W503-F1
#
_entry.id   AF-S7W503-F1
#
_cell.length_a   1.000
_cell.length_b   1.000
_cell.length_c   1.000
_cell.angle_alpha   90.00
_cell.angle_beta   90.00
_cell.angle_gamma   90.00
#
_symmetry.space_group_name_H-M   'P 1'
#
loop_
_entity.id
_entity.type
_entity.pdbx_description
1 polymer ?
#
loop_
_entity_poly.entity_id
_entity_poly.type
_entity_poly.pdbx_seq_one_letter_code
_entity_poly.pdbx_strand_id
1 'polypeptide(L)'
;MCVFLEVDETVISRRGIIINPTTLPDGITNTMWILGVVNQTNIRNFFIKRVRNRRSNTLTRVLEGVIRVGSVLCNHGYPSYPQLLKT
;
A
#
# COMPACT_ATOMS: atom_id res chain seq x y z
N MET A 1 2.40 19.01 -9.68
CA MET A 1 2.80 17.92 -10.58
C MET A 1 2.10 16.66 -10.11
N CYS A 2 1.32 16.02 -10.99
CA CYS A 2 0.75 14.70 -10.75
C CYS A 2 1.89 13.69 -10.59
N VAL A 3 1.78 12.76 -9.64
CA VAL A 3 2.76 11.67 -9.45
C VAL A 3 2.07 10.34 -9.65
N PHE A 4 2.78 9.42 -10.30
CA PHE A 4 2.38 8.03 -10.43
C PHE A 4 3.03 7.24 -9.32
N LEU A 5 2.21 6.58 -8.50
CA LEU A 5 2.69 5.82 -7.35
C LEU A 5 2.34 4.37 -7.56
N GLU A 6 3.35 3.52 -7.60
CA GLU A 6 3.18 2.09 -7.51
C GLU A 6 3.10 1.71 -6.04
N VAL A 7 2.02 1.02 -5.68
CA VAL A 7 1.74 0.64 -4.30
C VAL A 7 1.42 -0.84 -4.27
N ASP A 8 2.13 -1.55 -3.40
CA ASP A 8 1.93 -2.97 -3.18
C ASP A 8 2.10 -3.30 -1.70
N GLU A 9 1.51 -4.41 -1.29
CA GLU A 9 1.54 -4.84 0.09
C GLU A 9 1.89 -6.31 0.26
N THR A 10 2.72 -6.57 1.26
CA THR A 10 3.09 -7.92 1.65
C THR A 10 2.85 -8.13 3.13
N VAL A 11 2.88 -9.39 3.56
CA VAL A 11 2.68 -9.74 4.95
C VAL A 11 3.73 -10.74 5.38
N ILE A 12 4.34 -10.43 6.52
CA ILE A 12 5.28 -11.31 7.19
C ILE A 12 4.62 -11.89 8.42
N SER A 13 4.92 -13.15 8.72
CA SER A 13 4.54 -13.81 9.96
C SER A 13 5.79 -14.28 10.69
N ARG A 14 5.64 -14.72 11.94
CA ARG A 14 6.73 -15.41 12.66
C ARG A 14 7.25 -16.66 11.94
N ARG A 15 6.48 -17.23 11.00
CA ARG A 15 6.84 -18.42 10.23
C ARG A 15 7.49 -18.08 8.88
N GLY A 16 7.67 -16.80 8.57
CA GLY A 16 8.25 -16.33 7.31
C GLY A 16 7.32 -15.41 6.53
N ILE A 17 7.76 -15.05 5.31
CA ILE A 17 7.04 -14.22 4.35
C ILE A 17 5.90 -15.04 3.75
N ILE A 18 4.70 -14.45 3.67
CA ILE A 18 3.56 -15.13 3.06
C ILE A 18 3.47 -14.72 1.59
N ILE A 19 3.57 -15.72 0.71
CA ILE A 19 3.70 -15.56 -0.75
C ILE A 19 2.41 -15.02 -1.39
N ASN A 20 1.24 -15.31 -0.82
CA ASN A 20 -0.05 -14.80 -1.31
C ASN A 20 -0.81 -14.02 -0.21
N PRO A 21 -0.45 -12.74 0.00
CA PRO A 21 -1.07 -11.89 1.03
C PRO A 21 -2.58 -11.70 0.81
N THR A 22 -3.04 -11.74 -0.45
CA THR A 22 -4.44 -11.46 -0.84
C THR A 22 -5.44 -12.39 -0.16
N THR A 23 -5.04 -13.64 0.07
CA THR A 23 -5.87 -14.67 0.71
C THR A 23 -5.99 -14.53 2.22
N LEU A 24 -5.21 -13.64 2.84
CA LEU A 24 -5.16 -13.50 4.29
C LEU A 24 -6.11 -12.41 4.79
N PRO A 25 -6.97 -12.73 5.78
CA PRO A 25 -7.74 -11.72 6.48
C PRO A 25 -6.84 -10.77 7.26
N ASP A 26 -7.24 -9.50 7.31
CA ASP A 26 -6.53 -8.42 8.00
C ASP A 26 -6.29 -8.66 9.50
N GLY A 27 -7.11 -9.50 10.14
CA GLY A 27 -7.14 -9.70 11.59
C GLY A 27 -6.30 -10.87 12.12
N ILE A 28 -5.46 -11.48 11.29
CA ILE A 28 -4.62 -12.60 11.75
C ILE A 28 -3.63 -12.11 12.82
N THR A 29 -3.56 -12.85 13.92
CA THR A 29 -2.56 -12.59 14.96
C THR A 29 -1.18 -13.09 14.52
N ASN A 30 -0.12 -12.45 15.02
CA ASN A 30 1.28 -12.76 14.66
C ASN A 30 1.66 -12.52 13.19
N THR A 31 0.92 -11.65 12.50
CA THR A 31 1.32 -11.12 11.20
C THR A 31 1.62 -9.62 11.28
N MET A 32 2.44 -9.13 10.36
CA MET A 32 2.75 -7.72 10.18
C MET A 32 2.62 -7.40 8.69
N TRP A 33 1.74 -6.47 8.38
CA TRP A 33 1.60 -5.97 7.02
C TRP A 33 2.67 -4.92 6.75
N ILE A 34 3.19 -4.96 5.53
CA ILE A 34 4.20 -4.05 5.02
C ILE A 34 3.65 -3.46 3.74
N LEU A 35 3.60 -2.14 3.68
CA LEU A 35 3.25 -1.38 2.49
C LEU A 35 4.54 -0.87 1.84
N GLY A 36 4.73 -1.20 0.57
CA GLY A 36 5.75 -0.61 -0.29
C GLY A 36 5.12 0.45 -1.18
N VAL A 37 5.78 1.59 -1.32
CA VAL A 37 5.36 2.66 -2.22
C VAL A 37 6.56 3.17 -2.99
N VAL A 38 6.43 3.24 -4.31
CA VAL A 38 7.46 3.79 -5.21
C VAL A 38 6.84 4.88 -6.07
N ASN A 39 7.50 6.03 -6.14
CA ASN A 39 7.16 7.06 -7.12
C ASN A 39 7.77 6.70 -8.47
N GLN A 40 6.92 6.38 -9.46
CA GLN A 40 7.36 6.00 -10.79
C GLN A 40 8.00 7.18 -11.55
N THR A 41 7.69 8.43 -11.19
CA THR A 41 8.34 9.62 -11.76
C THR A 41 9.76 9.83 -11.22
N ASN A 42 10.05 9.35 -10.01
CA ASN A 42 11.39 9.33 -9.44
C ASN A 42 11.53 8.16 -8.46
N ILE A 43 12.09 7.05 -8.96
CA ILE A 43 12.21 5.80 -8.19
C ILE A 43 13.04 5.91 -6.91
N ARG A 44 13.87 6.96 -6.76
CA ARG A 44 14.60 7.22 -5.50
C ARG A 44 13.67 7.67 -4.38
N ASN A 45 12.47 8.15 -4.72
CA ASN A 45 11.42 8.50 -3.77
C ASN A 45 10.53 7.27 -3.55
N PHE A 46 11.00 6.38 -2.68
CA PHE A 46 10.25 5.21 -2.23
C PHE A 46 10.25 5.13 -0.71
N PHE A 47 9.27 4.41 -0.16
CA PHE A 47 9.28 4.06 1.26
C PHE A 47 8.64 2.70 1.50
N ILE A 48 9.03 2.10 2.63
CA ILE A 48 8.46 0.85 3.13
C ILE A 48 7.97 1.13 4.54
N LYS A 49 6.69 0.85 4.82
CA LYS A 49 6.08 1.13 6.13
C LYS A 49 5.30 -0.05 6.65
N ARG A 50 5.42 -0.32 7.94
CA ARG A 50 4.57 -1.28 8.65
C ARG A 50 3.16 -0.70 8.80
N VAL A 51 2.15 -1.49 8.46
CA VAL A 51 0.74 -1.12 8.59
C VAL A 51 0.00 -2.17 9.40
N ARG A 52 -1.07 -1.77 10.08
CA ARG A 52 -1.83 -2.69 10.95
C ARG A 52 -2.70 -3.66 10.16
N ASN A 53 -3.16 -3.25 8.99
CA ASN A 53 -4.01 -4.00 8.08
C ASN A 53 -4.05 -3.27 6.73
N ARG A 54 -4.68 -3.89 5.73
CA ARG A 54 -4.81 -3.34 4.38
C ARG A 54 -6.06 -2.51 4.18
N ARG A 55 -6.81 -2.18 5.24
CA ARG A 55 -8.07 -1.44 5.09
C ARG A 55 -7.81 -0.04 4.53
N SER A 56 -8.76 0.45 3.73
CA SER A 56 -8.63 1.71 3.00
C SER A 56 -8.29 2.89 3.91
N ASN A 57 -8.95 3.01 5.06
CA ASN A 57 -8.65 4.04 6.05
C ASN A 57 -7.21 3.96 6.61
N THR A 58 -6.66 2.76 6.81
CA THR A 58 -5.26 2.58 7.25
C THR A 58 -4.29 2.99 6.15
N LEU A 59 -4.54 2.54 4.91
CA LEU A 59 -3.68 2.85 3.77
C LEU A 59 -3.72 4.34 3.42
N THR A 60 -4.90 4.96 3.39
CA THR A 60 -5.07 6.39 3.15
C THR A 60 -4.29 7.23 4.15
N ARG A 61 -4.35 6.92 5.45
CA ARG A 61 -3.56 7.63 6.48
C ARG A 61 -2.06 7.47 6.31
N VAL A 62 -1.60 6.33 5.80
CA VAL A 62 -0.18 6.10 5.52
C VAL A 62 0.29 6.90 4.32
N LEU A 63 -0.59 7.04 3.34
CA LEU A 63 -0.37 7.74 2.08
C LEU A 63 -0.61 9.25 2.20
N GLU A 64 -1.27 9.70 3.25
CA GLU A 64 -1.51 11.10 3.58
C GLU A 64 -0.19 11.87 3.68
N GLY A 65 -0.10 13.01 3.01
CA GLY A 65 1.11 13.82 2.91
C GLY A 65 2.15 13.32 1.89
N VAL A 66 2.05 12.07 1.43
CA VAL A 66 2.86 11.55 0.31
C VAL A 66 2.13 11.72 -1.02
N ILE A 67 0.82 11.44 -1.01
CA ILE A 67 -0.05 11.59 -2.16
C ILE A 67 -0.59 13.01 -2.21
N ARG A 68 -0.50 13.63 -3.39
CA ARG A 68 -1.18 14.90 -3.68
C ARG A 68 -2.49 14.65 -4.43
N VAL A 69 -3.47 15.52 -4.25
CA VAL A 69 -4.70 15.51 -5.06
C VAL A 69 -4.35 15.49 -6.55
N GLY A 70 -4.96 14.58 -7.32
CA GLY A 70 -4.67 14.36 -8.74
C GLY A 70 -3.52 13.38 -9.03
N SER A 71 -2.91 12.76 -8.02
CA SER A 71 -1.94 11.67 -8.20
C SER A 71 -2.64 10.36 -8.57
N VAL A 72 -1.96 9.51 -9.35
CA VAL A 72 -2.50 8.21 -9.79
C VAL A 72 -1.85 7.09 -8.98
N LEU A 73 -2.67 6.25 -8.36
CA LEU A 73 -2.21 5.00 -7.75
C LEU A 73 -2.27 3.87 -8.78
N CYS A 74 -1.12 3.34 -9.14
CA CYS A 74 -0.96 2.12 -9.89
C CYS A 74 -0.92 0.95 -8.88
N ASN A 75 -1.97 0.14 -8.89
CA ASN A 75 -2.07 -1.08 -8.10
C ASN A 75 -2.65 -2.20 -8.96
N HIS A 76 -2.56 -3.44 -8.48
CA HIS A 76 -3.13 -4.62 -9.16
C HIS A 76 -4.65 -4.76 -8.98
N GLY A 77 -5.36 -3.68 -8.64
CA GLY A 77 -6.82 -3.68 -8.47
C GLY A 77 -7.31 -4.17 -7.11
N TYR A 78 -6.48 -4.13 -6.05
CA TYR A 78 -6.92 -4.55 -4.73
C TYR A 78 -7.97 -3.55 -4.17
N PRO A 79 -9.16 -4.01 -3.71
CA PRO A 79 -10.32 -3.12 -3.47
C PRO A 79 -10.12 -2.09 -2.35
N SER A 80 -9.15 -2.32 -1.47
CA SER A 80 -8.94 -1.48 -0.30
C SER A 80 -8.05 -0.27 -0.58
N TYR A 81 -7.40 -0.18 -1.74
CA TYR A 81 -6.70 1.04 -2.10
C TYR A 81 -7.70 2.19 -2.28
N PRO A 82 -7.40 3.39 -1.76
CA PRO A 82 -8.24 4.54 -2.01
C PRO A 82 -8.36 4.73 -3.52
N GLN A 83 -9.61 4.71 -4.02
CA GLN A 83 -9.92 5.17 -5.37
C GLN A 83 -9.67 6.67 -5.38
N LEU A 84 -8.41 7.05 -5.60
CA LEU A 84 -8.08 8.43 -5.94
C LEU A 84 -8.60 8.61 -7.35
N LEU A 85 -9.84 9.08 -7.39
CA LEU A 85 -10.61 9.35 -8.58
C LEU A 85 -9.72 10.00 -9.64
N LYS A 86 -9.66 9.33 -10.79
CA LYS A 86 -9.34 9.94 -12.07
C LYS A 86 -10.22 11.18 -12.20
N THR A 87 -9.63 12.36 -12.07
CA THR A 87 -10.19 13.58 -12.66
C THR A 87 -9.62 13.73 -14.05
#